data_AF-A0A0G4NNH5-F1
#
_entry.id   AF-A0A0G4NNH5-F1
#
_cell.length_a   1.000
_cell.length_b   1.000
_cell.length_c   1.000
_cell.angle_alpha   90.00
_cell.angle_beta   90.00
_cell.angle_gamma   90.00
#
_symmetry.space_group_name_H-M   'P 1'
#
loop_
_entity.id
_entity.type
_entity.pdbx_description
1 polymer ?
#
loop_
_entity_poly.entity_id
_entity_poly.type
_entity_poly.pdbx_seq_one_letter_code
_entity_poly.pdbx_strand_id
1 'polypeptide(L)'
;MTTCFAITTLASVVSMDVIAKSILPQLLDKLAEDDIPNIRFNVAKTYGVLIDVLRRLPEEGTIYALEKEGASFTPSPRGMELIQSRILPKLEKLQKDDDVDVRFFATTAANSVTGAAASGEPMNTSP
;
A
#
# COMPACT_ATOMS: atom_id res chain seq x y z
N MET A 1 11.44 -3.48 13.65
CA MET A 1 9.97 -3.47 13.56
C MET A 1 9.53 -2.04 13.39
N THR A 2 9.01 -1.67 12.21
CA THR A 2 8.55 -0.31 11.91
C THR A 2 7.03 -0.23 12.02
N THR A 3 6.49 0.97 12.27
CA THR A 3 5.04 1.24 12.31
C THR A 3 4.33 0.76 11.04
N CYS A 4 5.01 0.83 9.90
CA CYS A 4 4.57 0.27 8.62
C CYS A 4 4.16 -1.21 8.70
N PHE A 5 4.92 -2.03 9.43
CA PHE A 5 4.62 -3.45 9.59
C PHE A 5 3.31 -3.69 10.37
N ALA A 6 3.12 -2.94 11.46
CA ALA A 6 1.88 -2.99 12.23
C ALA A 6 0.67 -2.54 11.38
N ILE A 7 0.84 -1.49 10.57
CA ILE A 7 -0.20 -1.01 9.65
C ILE A 7 -0.57 -2.11 8.64
N THR A 8 0.41 -2.80 8.05
CA THR A 8 0.13 -3.90 7.11
C THR A 8 -0.61 -5.06 7.74
N THR A 9 -0.31 -5.41 8.99
CA THR A 9 -1.05 -6.45 9.72
C THR A 9 -2.47 -6.01 10.09
N LEU A 10 -2.64 -4.75 10.48
CA LEU A 10 -3.94 -4.21 10.87
C LEU A 10 -4.84 -3.89 9.66
N ALA A 11 -4.25 -3.68 8.48
CA ALA A 11 -4.98 -3.28 7.27
C ALA A 11 -6.14 -4.23 6.91
N SER A 12 -6.03 -5.53 7.18
CA SER A 12 -7.10 -6.51 6.92
C SER A 12 -8.27 -6.45 7.91
N VAL A 13 -8.03 -5.96 9.13
CA VAL A 13 -9.04 -5.91 10.20
C VAL A 13 -9.67 -4.53 10.39
N VAL A 14 -9.20 -3.53 9.66
CA VAL A 14 -9.75 -2.16 9.70
C VAL A 14 -10.66 -1.90 8.49
N SER A 15 -11.65 -1.04 8.72
CA SER A 15 -12.55 -0.58 7.65
C SER A 15 -11.86 0.40 6.70
N MET A 16 -12.40 0.50 5.49
CA MET A 16 -11.91 1.42 4.45
C MET A 16 -11.89 2.89 4.91
N ASP A 17 -12.86 3.31 5.74
CA ASP A 17 -12.89 4.66 6.33
C ASP A 17 -11.70 4.93 7.25
N VAL A 18 -11.29 3.95 8.05
CA VAL A 18 -10.11 4.08 8.93
C VAL A 18 -8.82 4.16 8.12
N ILE A 19 -8.74 3.39 7.02
CA ILE A 19 -7.61 3.46 6.10
C ILE A 19 -7.53 4.86 5.48
N ALA A 20 -8.65 5.38 4.97
CA ALA A 20 -8.73 6.69 4.33
C ALA A 20 -8.45 7.87 5.27
N LYS A 21 -8.96 7.82 6.50
CA LYS A 21 -8.92 8.97 7.44
C LYS A 21 -7.73 8.95 8.39
N SER A 22 -7.21 7.78 8.74
CA SER A 22 -6.17 7.65 9.78
C SER A 22 -4.84 7.14 9.23
N ILE A 23 -4.87 6.10 8.39
CA ILE A 23 -3.65 5.44 7.91
C ILE A 23 -3.04 6.21 6.73
N LEU A 24 -3.86 6.57 5.75
CA LEU A 24 -3.41 7.26 4.54
C LEU A 24 -2.74 8.61 4.86
N PRO A 25 -3.31 9.54 5.65
CA PRO A 25 -2.67 10.82 5.92
C PRO A 25 -1.33 10.67 6.67
N GLN A 26 -1.23 9.72 7.61
CA GLN A 26 0.02 9.49 8.34
C GLN A 26 1.14 8.97 7.42
N LEU A 27 0.83 8.07 6.50
CA LEU A 27 1.80 7.58 5.53
C LEU A 27 2.12 8.63 4.45
N LEU A 28 1.10 9.27 3.89
CA LEU A 28 1.20 10.19 2.74
C LEU A 28 1.84 11.53 3.08
N ASP A 29 1.62 12.05 4.29
CA ASP A 29 1.98 13.44 4.63
C ASP A 29 3.13 13.54 5.63
N LYS A 30 3.47 12.46 6.34
CA LYS A 30 4.61 12.47 7.28
C LYS A 30 5.77 11.59 6.85
N LEU A 31 5.49 10.35 6.46
CA LEU A 31 6.56 9.35 6.27
C LEU A 31 7.08 9.31 4.82
N ALA A 32 6.27 9.71 3.84
CA ALA A 32 6.69 9.77 2.44
C ALA A 32 7.72 10.87 2.14
N GLU A 33 7.87 11.86 3.02
CA GLU A 33 8.81 12.98 2.89
C GLU A 33 9.92 12.92 3.95
N ASP A 34 10.09 11.76 4.60
CA ASP A 34 11.10 11.57 5.62
C ASP A 34 12.52 11.65 5.02
N ASP A 35 13.45 12.31 5.71
CA ASP A 35 14.83 12.47 5.23
C ASP A 35 15.58 11.13 5.13
N ILE A 36 15.16 10.12 5.89
CA ILE A 36 15.78 8.80 5.92
C ILE A 36 15.20 7.92 4.78
N PRO A 37 16.02 7.52 3.78
CA PRO A 37 15.55 6.67 2.69
C PRO A 37 14.91 5.36 3.16
N ASN A 38 15.42 4.82 4.27
CA ASN A 38 14.89 3.60 4.87
C ASN A 38 13.42 3.72 5.32
N ILE A 39 12.99 4.92 5.70
CA ILE A 39 11.60 5.18 6.07
C ILE A 39 10.76 5.29 4.81
N ARG A 40 11.24 6.03 3.80
CA ARG A 40 10.54 6.22 2.51
C ARG A 40 10.30 4.91 1.76
N PHE A 41 11.27 3.98 1.71
CA PHE A 41 11.03 2.71 1.02
C PHE A 41 10.04 1.82 1.79
N ASN A 42 10.05 1.86 3.13
CA ASN A 42 9.09 1.13 3.95
C ASN A 42 7.66 1.67 3.73
N VAL A 43 7.51 2.96 3.47
CA VAL A 43 6.23 3.57 3.06
C VAL A 43 5.81 3.05 1.69
N ALA A 44 6.71 3.02 0.70
CA ALA A 44 6.42 2.47 -0.62
C ALA A 44 5.95 0.99 -0.55
N LYS A 45 6.60 0.16 0.26
CA LYS A 45 6.16 -1.23 0.53
C LYS A 45 4.77 -1.28 1.17
N THR A 46 4.50 -0.38 2.12
CA THR A 46 3.19 -0.31 2.79
C THR A 46 2.08 0.06 1.82
N TYR A 47 2.35 0.95 0.86
CA TYR A 47 1.37 1.25 -0.20
C TYR A 47 1.04 0.03 -1.05
N GLY A 48 2.03 -0.79 -1.42
CA GLY A 48 1.77 -2.03 -2.16
C GLY A 48 0.79 -2.95 -1.43
N VAL A 49 1.00 -3.17 -0.14
CA VAL A 49 0.08 -3.98 0.68
C VAL A 49 -1.29 -3.32 0.85
N LEU A 50 -1.33 -1.99 1.02
CA LEU A 50 -2.59 -1.26 1.11
C LEU A 50 -3.41 -1.36 -0.18
N ILE A 51 -2.76 -1.33 -1.35
CA ILE A 51 -3.42 -1.54 -2.63
C ILE A 51 -4.06 -2.93 -2.69
N ASP A 52 -3.35 -3.97 -2.29
CA ASP A 52 -3.87 -5.34 -2.26
C ASP A 52 -5.04 -5.47 -1.28
N VAL A 53 -4.97 -4.82 -0.13
CA VAL A 53 -6.04 -4.80 0.87
C VAL A 53 -7.26 -4.03 0.36
N LEU A 54 -7.07 -2.84 -0.22
CA LEU A 54 -8.15 -2.01 -0.78
C LEU A 54 -8.86 -2.70 -1.95
N ARG A 55 -8.15 -3.55 -2.71
CA ARG A 55 -8.74 -4.39 -3.76
C ARG A 55 -9.57 -5.55 -3.24
N ARG A 56 -9.31 -6.00 -2.01
CA ARG A 56 -10.04 -7.11 -1.36
C ARG A 56 -11.12 -6.62 -0.40
N LEU A 57 -11.07 -5.35 0.01
CA LEU A 57 -12.04 -4.74 0.92
C LEU A 57 -13.39 -4.50 0.22
N PRO A 58 -14.50 -4.95 0.84
CA PRO A 58 -15.86 -4.66 0.37
C PRO A 58 -16.23 -3.19 0.64
N GLU A 59 -17.33 -2.72 0.05
CA GLU A 59 -17.84 -1.36 0.31
C GLU A 59 -18.23 -1.13 1.77
N GLU A 60 -18.76 -2.16 2.44
CA GLU A 60 -19.12 -2.12 3.86
C GLU A 60 -18.55 -3.35 4.60
N GLY A 61 -17.91 -3.11 5.74
CA GLY A 61 -17.32 -4.16 6.60
C GLY A 61 -15.79 -4.22 6.59
N THR A 62 -15.25 -5.37 7.00
CA THR A 62 -13.80 -5.64 7.05
C THR A 62 -13.50 -6.99 6.41
N ILE A 63 -12.25 -7.21 5.98
CA ILE A 63 -11.84 -8.50 5.38
C ILE A 63 -12.07 -9.63 6.40
N TYR A 64 -11.83 -9.38 7.68
CA TYR A 64 -12.11 -10.34 8.76
C TYR A 64 -13.59 -10.76 8.86
N ALA A 65 -14.52 -9.82 8.66
CA ALA A 65 -15.95 -10.15 8.66
C ALA A 65 -16.31 -11.03 7.46
N LEU A 66 -15.78 -10.71 6.27
CA LEU A 66 -15.98 -11.52 5.06
C LEU A 66 -15.39 -12.93 5.16
N GLU A 67 -14.17 -13.06 5.69
CA GLU A 67 -13.53 -14.37 5.90
C GLU A 67 -14.35 -15.25 6.85
N LYS A 68 -14.94 -14.64 7.89
CA LYS A 68 -15.82 -15.35 8.82
C LYS A 68 -17.13 -15.79 8.16
N GLU A 69 -17.64 -15.00 7.22
CA GLU A 69 -18.87 -15.29 6.47
C GLU A 69 -18.64 -16.18 5.24
N GLY A 70 -17.39 -16.45 4.86
CA GLY A 70 -17.04 -17.23 3.66
C GLY A 70 -17.41 -16.52 2.35
N ALA A 71 -17.59 -15.20 2.40
CA ALA A 71 -18.03 -14.40 1.27
C ALA A 71 -16.87 -14.06 0.31
N SER A 72 -17.15 -14.01 -0.99
CA SER A 72 -16.17 -13.67 -2.02
C SER A 72 -15.69 -12.22 -1.88
N PHE A 73 -14.37 -12.03 -1.93
CA PHE A 73 -13.75 -10.70 -2.01
C PHE A 73 -14.16 -10.03 -3.33
N THR A 74 -15.00 -9.01 -3.25
CA THR A 74 -15.39 -8.19 -4.39
C THR A 74 -14.63 -6.87 -4.32
N PRO A 75 -13.89 -6.50 -5.40
CA PRO A 75 -13.23 -5.20 -5.45
C PRO A 75 -14.25 -4.08 -5.36
N SER A 76 -14.14 -3.24 -4.34
CA SER A 76 -15.02 -2.09 -4.19
C SER A 76 -14.59 -0.94 -5.12
N PRO A 77 -15.53 -0.25 -5.79
CA PRO A 77 -15.23 0.94 -6.59
C PRO A 77 -14.54 2.04 -5.77
N ARG A 78 -14.95 2.19 -4.50
CA ARG A 78 -14.39 3.16 -3.56
C ARG A 78 -12.94 2.86 -3.19
N GLY A 79 -12.56 1.59 -3.07
CA GLY A 79 -11.16 1.19 -2.86
C GLY A 79 -10.28 1.60 -4.04
N MET A 80 -10.75 1.39 -5.27
CA MET A 80 -10.06 1.83 -6.49
C MET A 80 -9.94 3.35 -6.58
N GLU A 81 -10.99 4.09 -6.22
CA GLU A 81 -10.96 5.56 -6.20
C GLU A 81 -9.92 6.10 -5.21
N LEU A 82 -9.82 5.53 -4.01
CA LEU A 82 -8.80 5.92 -3.02
C LEU A 82 -7.39 5.64 -3.53
N ILE A 83 -7.17 4.51 -4.20
CA ILE A 83 -5.88 4.18 -4.80
C ILE A 83 -5.51 5.23 -5.85
N GLN A 84 -6.42 5.53 -6.80
CA GLN A 84 -6.14 6.46 -7.90
C GLN A 84 -5.97 7.90 -7.42
N SER A 85 -6.80 8.36 -6.50
CA SER A 85 -6.82 9.77 -6.06
C SER A 85 -5.77 10.11 -5.02
N ARG A 86 -5.33 9.14 -4.19
CA ARG A 86 -4.42 9.40 -3.05
C ARG A 86 -3.10 8.67 -3.17
N ILE A 87 -3.12 7.37 -3.48
CA ILE A 87 -1.92 6.53 -3.44
C ILE A 87 -1.07 6.72 -4.70
N LEU A 88 -1.69 6.69 -5.88
CA LEU A 88 -0.99 6.76 -7.17
C LEU A 88 -0.10 8.02 -7.32
N PRO A 89 -0.58 9.24 -7.03
CA PRO A 89 0.25 10.45 -7.18
C PRO A 89 1.48 10.44 -6.26
N LYS A 90 1.37 9.79 -5.10
CA LYS A 90 2.44 9.71 -4.11
C LYS A 90 3.44 8.61 -4.47
N LEU A 91 2.97 7.50 -5.05
CA LEU A 91 3.85 6.50 -5.67
C LEU A 91 4.64 7.09 -6.84
N GLU A 92 4.01 7.87 -7.72
CA GLU A 92 4.71 8.56 -8.81
C GLU A 92 5.78 9.54 -8.30
N LYS A 93 5.53 10.21 -7.16
CA LYS A 93 6.53 11.03 -6.50
C LYS A 93 7.70 10.18 -5.99
N LEU A 94 7.42 9.08 -5.29
CA LEU A 94 8.44 8.15 -4.76
C LEU A 94 9.21 7.40 -5.86
N GLN A 95 8.65 7.23 -7.05
CA GLN A 95 9.36 6.68 -8.22
C GLN A 95 10.48 7.59 -8.72
N LYS A 96 10.43 8.88 -8.37
CA LYS A 96 11.46 9.88 -8.70
C LYS A 96 12.38 10.19 -7.52
N ASP A 97 12.33 9.38 -6.46
CA ASP A 97 13.17 9.53 -5.28
C ASP A 97 14.65 9.30 -5.62
N ASP A 98 15.56 9.92 -4.86
CA ASP A 98 17.00 9.79 -5.06
C ASP A 98 17.52 8.38 -4.73
N ASP A 99 16.83 7.66 -3.85
CA ASP A 99 17.21 6.33 -3.40
C ASP A 99 16.71 5.20 -4.32
N VAL A 100 17.59 4.25 -4.65
CA VAL A 100 17.29 3.11 -5.55
C VAL A 100 16.17 2.25 -5.00
N ASP A 101 16.19 1.93 -3.70
CA ASP A 101 15.22 1.02 -3.10
C ASP A 101 13.85 1.67 -3.06
N VAL A 102 13.79 2.96 -2.71
CA VAL A 102 12.53 3.73 -2.73
C VAL A 102 11.89 3.68 -4.12
N ARG A 103 12.67 3.95 -5.18
CA ARG A 103 12.18 3.89 -6.57
C ARG A 103 11.71 2.50 -6.96
N PHE A 104 12.47 1.47 -6.62
CA PHE A 104 12.12 0.08 -6.93
C PHE A 104 10.78 -0.30 -6.30
N PHE A 105 10.63 -0.12 -4.99
CA PHE A 105 9.40 -0.48 -4.29
C PHE A 105 8.21 0.39 -4.71
N ALA A 106 8.40 1.67 -4.99
CA ALA A 106 7.35 2.55 -5.50
C ALA A 106 6.88 2.13 -6.90
N THR A 107 7.80 1.69 -7.76
CA THR A 107 7.49 1.16 -9.09
C THR A 107 6.73 -0.17 -8.99
N THR A 108 7.20 -1.09 -8.14
CA THR A 108 6.52 -2.37 -7.89
C THR A 108 5.10 -2.15 -7.39
N ALA A 109 4.91 -1.26 -6.40
CA ALA A 109 3.58 -0.96 -5.86
C ALA A 109 2.66 -0.31 -6.91
N ALA A 110 3.16 0.60 -7.74
CA ALA A 110 2.37 1.23 -8.79
C ALA A 110 1.96 0.22 -9.88
N ASN A 111 2.85 -0.70 -10.26
CA ASN A 111 2.54 -1.77 -11.20
C ASN A 111 1.46 -2.72 -10.66
N SER A 112 1.45 -2.96 -9.34
CA SER A 112 0.36 -3.69 -8.71
C SER A 112 -1.00 -3.02 -8.95
N VAL A 113 -1.09 -1.68 -8.96
CA VAL A 113 -2.33 -0.92 -9.25
C VAL A 113 -2.82 -1.13 -10.69
N THR A 114 -1.91 -1.17 -11.66
CA THR A 114 -2.25 -1.25 -13.09
C THR A 114 -2.49 -2.68 -13.59
N GLY A 115 -2.25 -3.70 -12.75
CA GLY A 115 -2.48 -5.10 -13.09
C GLY A 115 -1.34 -5.76 -13.87
N ALA A 116 -0.19 -5.08 -14.00
CA ALA A 116 1.04 -5.71 -14.46
C ALA A 116 1.67 -6.46 -13.27
N ALA A 117 1.45 -7.77 -13.22
CA ALA A 117 2.10 -8.65 -12.24
C ALA A 117 3.61 -8.41 -12.26
N ALA A 118 4.14 -7.76 -11.24
CA ALA A 118 5.57 -7.53 -11.09
C ALA A 118 6.22 -8.85 -10.68
N SER A 119 6.74 -9.58 -11.67
CA SER A 119 7.82 -10.55 -11.51
C SER A 119 9.05 -9.84 -10.98
N GLY A 120 9.07 -9.58 -9.66
CA GLY A 120 10.24 -9.10 -8.95
C GLY A 120 11.08 -10.29 -8.51
N GLU A 121 12.01 -10.72 -9.36
CA GLU A 121 13.08 -11.62 -8.93
C GLU A 121 13.82 -11.00 -7.73
N PRO A 122 14.13 -11.78 -6.69
CA PRO A 122 14.88 -11.28 -5.55
C PRO A 122 16.25 -10.83 -6.05
N MET A 123 16.50 -9.52 -5.94
CA MET A 123 17.78 -8.92 -6.24
C MET A 123 18.82 -9.57 -5.31
N ASN A 124 19.65 -10.44 -5.88
CA ASN A 124 20.72 -11.12 -5.18
C ASN A 124 21.82 -10.10 -4.87
N THR A 125 21.74 -9.46 -3.71
CA THR A 125 22.88 -8.72 -3.15
C THR A 125 23.78 -9.73 -2.43
N SER A 126 24.63 -10.39 -3.20
CA SER A 126 25.81 -11.07 -2.65
C SER A 126 26.94 -10.04 -2.44
N PRO A 127 27.78 -10.21 -1.39
CA PRO A 127 28.72 -9.21 -0.88
C PRO A 127 29.90 -8.91 -1.80
#